data_AF-A0A1K0J9V7-F1
#
_entry.id   AF-A0A1K0J9V7-F1
#
_cell.length_a   1.000
_cell.length_b   1.000
_cell.length_c   1.000
_cell.angle_alpha   90.00
_cell.angle_beta   90.00
_cell.angle_gamma   90.00
#
_symmetry.space_group_name_H-M   'P 1'
#
loop_
_entity.id
_entity.type
_entity.pdbx_description
1 polymer ?
#
loop_
_entity_poly.entity_id
_entity_poly.type
_entity_poly.pdbx_seq_one_letter_code
_entity_poly.pdbx_strand_id
1 'polypeptide(L)'
;MRKYTLPLLMLLSLSAFAAQEQTIELKDGGKIMVLKDGTMVHIDAAGKRVRMRDNVVMEAKDGTKFMMKNNAIWKQLTEKGTLKP
;
A
#
# COMPACT_ATOMS: atom_id res chain seq x y z
N MET A 1 13.82 -55.06 -4.06
CA MET A 1 14.89 -54.04 -4.25
C MET A 1 14.36 -52.99 -5.24
N ARG A 2 14.46 -51.69 -4.87
CA ARG A 2 14.43 -50.47 -5.71
C ARG A 2 13.15 -50.20 -6.55
N LYS A 3 12.17 -49.42 -6.06
CA LYS A 3 12.07 -47.93 -5.96
C LYS A 3 12.24 -47.19 -7.30
N TYR A 4 11.14 -46.70 -7.91
CA TYR A 4 11.06 -45.49 -8.79
C TYR A 4 9.59 -45.01 -8.84
N THR A 5 9.09 -44.28 -7.82
CA THR A 5 8.94 -42.81 -7.78
C THR A 5 8.32 -42.19 -9.04
N LEU A 6 7.02 -41.85 -8.93
CA LEU A 6 6.24 -40.97 -9.81
C LEU A 6 7.02 -39.68 -10.17
N PRO A 7 7.01 -39.20 -11.43
CA PRO A 7 7.37 -37.82 -11.71
C PRO A 7 6.22 -36.92 -11.27
N LEU A 8 6.51 -36.28 -10.14
CA LEU A 8 5.93 -35.11 -9.53
C LEU A 8 5.35 -34.08 -10.53
N LEU A 9 4.02 -33.93 -10.42
CA LEU A 9 3.17 -32.82 -10.84
C LEU A 9 3.87 -31.45 -10.69
N MET A 10 4.32 -30.87 -11.80
CA MET A 10 4.84 -29.49 -11.85
C MET A 10 3.68 -28.51 -12.04
N LEU A 11 2.98 -28.18 -10.95
CA LEU A 11 2.03 -27.08 -10.90
C LEU A 11 2.81 -25.76 -10.82
N LEU A 12 2.92 -25.05 -11.94
CA LEU A 12 3.31 -23.64 -11.94
C LEU A 12 2.15 -22.81 -11.36
N SER A 13 2.25 -22.46 -10.07
CA SER A 13 1.38 -21.46 -9.46
C SER A 13 1.81 -20.06 -9.89
N LEU A 14 1.25 -19.57 -11.00
CA LEU A 14 1.27 -18.13 -11.30
C LEU A 14 0.44 -17.40 -10.24
N SER A 15 1.10 -16.93 -9.20
CA SER A 15 0.49 -16.03 -8.21
C SER A 15 0.44 -14.64 -8.83
N ALA A 16 -0.68 -14.30 -9.45
CA ALA A 16 -0.96 -12.93 -9.84
C ALA A 16 -1.05 -12.07 -8.57
N PHE A 17 -0.07 -11.21 -8.32
CA PHE A 17 -0.16 -10.17 -7.30
C PHE A 17 -1.19 -9.13 -7.74
N ALA A 18 -2.46 -9.41 -7.50
CA ALA A 18 -3.52 -8.41 -7.65
C ALA A 18 -3.28 -7.30 -6.61
N ALA A 19 -3.29 -6.04 -7.05
CA ALA A 19 -3.29 -4.90 -6.14
C ALA A 19 -4.57 -4.98 -5.29
N GLN A 20 -4.39 -5.22 -3.98
CA GLN A 20 -5.51 -5.32 -3.06
C GLN A 20 -6.02 -3.91 -2.75
N GLU A 21 -7.35 -3.74 -2.72
CA GLU A 21 -7.94 -2.49 -2.27
C GLU A 21 -7.53 -2.24 -0.83
N GLN A 22 -7.09 -1.02 -0.55
CA GLN A 22 -6.65 -0.61 0.77
C GLN A 22 -7.33 0.69 1.16
N THR A 23 -7.91 0.72 2.36
CA THR A 23 -8.42 1.96 2.96
C THR A 23 -7.54 2.31 4.15
N ILE A 24 -7.06 3.56 4.17
CA ILE A 24 -6.23 4.13 5.24
C ILE A 24 -7.08 5.22 5.90
N GLU A 25 -7.47 5.00 7.14
CA GLU A 25 -8.17 6.02 7.94
C GLU A 25 -7.17 7.02 8.51
N LEU A 26 -7.42 8.32 8.28
CA LEU A 26 -6.56 9.40 8.71
C LEU A 26 -6.98 9.96 10.08
N LYS A 27 -6.02 10.56 10.79
CA LYS A 27 -6.25 11.21 12.10
C LYS A 27 -7.15 12.45 12.02
N ASP A 28 -7.16 13.13 10.88
CA ASP A 28 -8.02 14.30 10.65
C ASP A 28 -9.49 13.92 10.41
N GLY A 29 -9.81 12.62 10.38
CA GLY A 29 -11.15 12.09 10.10
C GLY A 29 -11.39 11.76 8.62
N GLY A 30 -10.45 12.11 7.74
CA GLY A 30 -10.47 11.70 6.34
C GLY A 30 -10.04 10.25 6.13
N LYS A 31 -9.97 9.83 4.87
CA LYS A 31 -9.45 8.52 4.46
C LYS A 31 -8.84 8.55 3.06
N ILE A 32 -7.87 7.67 2.85
CA ILE A 32 -7.29 7.41 1.53
C ILE A 32 -7.71 6.00 1.11
N MET A 33 -8.25 5.88 -0.10
CA MET A 33 -8.62 4.61 -0.70
C MET A 33 -7.70 4.35 -1.89
N VAL A 34 -6.99 3.23 -1.86
CA VAL A 34 -6.24 2.68 -2.99
C VAL A 34 -7.12 1.62 -3.63
N LEU A 35 -7.55 1.85 -4.87
CA LEU A 35 -8.42 0.96 -5.63
C LEU A 35 -7.62 -0.14 -6.33
N LYS A 36 -8.30 -1.17 -6.87
CA LYS A 36 -7.66 -2.31 -7.56
C LYS A 36 -6.83 -1.91 -8.78
N ASP A 37 -7.21 -0.81 -9.44
CA ASP A 37 -6.51 -0.25 -10.59
C ASP A 37 -5.29 0.61 -10.19
N GLY A 38 -5.02 0.76 -8.89
CA GLY A 38 -3.98 1.63 -8.34
C GLY A 38 -4.41 3.09 -8.22
N THR A 39 -5.64 3.45 -8.60
CA THR A 39 -6.16 4.81 -8.42
C THR A 39 -6.29 5.10 -6.93
N MET A 40 -5.83 6.30 -6.53
CA MET A 40 -5.89 6.76 -5.15
C MET A 40 -6.93 7.86 -5.00
N VAL A 41 -7.80 7.72 -4.00
CA VAL A 41 -8.86 8.68 -3.70
C VAL A 41 -8.67 9.17 -2.27
N HIS A 42 -8.59 10.49 -2.09
CA HIS A 42 -8.57 11.11 -0.77
C HIS A 42 -9.93 11.75 -0.49
N ILE A 43 -10.54 11.32 0.61
CA ILE A 43 -11.79 11.84 1.14
C ILE A 43 -11.46 12.59 2.43
N ASP A 44 -11.89 13.85 2.55
CA ASP A 44 -11.73 14.62 3.78
C ASP A 44 -12.73 14.19 4.87
N ALA A 45 -12.62 14.76 6.07
CA ALA A 45 -13.51 14.47 7.19
C ALA A 45 -14.99 14.81 6.92
N ALA A 46 -15.27 15.70 5.97
CA ALA A 46 -16.63 16.06 5.55
C ALA A 46 -17.19 15.10 4.50
N GLY A 47 -16.44 14.07 4.09
CA GLY A 47 -16.86 13.10 3.08
C GLY A 47 -16.64 13.59 1.64
N LYS A 48 -15.95 14.70 1.42
CA LYS A 48 -15.70 15.26 0.09
C LYS A 48 -14.41 14.70 -0.49
N ARG A 49 -14.45 14.38 -1.79
CA ARG A 49 -13.23 14.05 -2.53
C ARG A 49 -12.36 15.29 -2.69
N VAL A 50 -11.14 15.21 -2.18
CA VAL A 50 -10.15 16.28 -2.25
C VAL A 50 -8.92 15.81 -3.02
N ARG A 51 -8.18 16.78 -3.56
CA ARG A 51 -6.91 16.50 -4.22
C ARG A 51 -5.89 16.03 -3.18
N MET A 52 -5.24 14.90 -3.42
CA MET A 52 -4.04 14.52 -2.66
C MET A 52 -2.93 15.53 -2.97
N ARG A 53 -2.43 16.18 -1.92
CA ARG A 53 -1.35 17.16 -2.04
C ARG A 53 0.00 16.46 -1.97
N ASP A 54 0.85 16.70 -2.96
CA ASP A 54 2.23 16.24 -2.97
C ASP A 54 3.03 16.85 -1.82
N ASN A 55 3.96 16.06 -1.28
CA ASN A 55 4.86 16.44 -0.18
C ASN A 55 4.15 16.86 1.12
N VAL A 56 2.89 16.48 1.29
CA VAL A 56 2.15 16.65 2.56
C VAL A 56 2.13 15.32 3.29
N VAL A 57 2.55 15.34 4.56
CA VAL A 57 2.46 14.17 5.44
C VAL A 57 1.03 14.00 5.91
N MET A 58 0.49 12.81 5.69
CA MET A 58 -0.83 12.37 6.14
C MET A 58 -0.61 11.30 7.21
N GLU A 59 -1.22 11.47 8.37
CA GLU A 59 -1.06 10.55 9.49
C GLU A 59 -2.30 9.67 9.63
N ALA A 60 -2.09 8.36 9.58
CA ALA A 60 -3.15 7.39 9.81
C ALA A 60 -3.46 7.25 11.30
N LYS A 61 -4.65 6.71 11.62
CA LYS A 61 -5.10 6.54 13.02
C LYS A 61 -4.14 5.72 13.87
N ASP A 62 -3.44 4.76 13.27
CA ASP A 62 -2.41 3.93 13.91
C ASP A 62 -1.08 4.68 14.16
N GLY A 63 -0.97 5.94 13.74
CA GLY A 63 0.26 6.73 13.82
C GLY A 63 1.20 6.56 12.63
N THR A 64 0.88 5.68 11.67
CA THR A 64 1.67 5.53 10.45
C THR A 64 1.62 6.82 9.64
N LYS A 65 2.78 7.32 9.23
CA LYS A 65 2.90 8.50 8.37
C LYS A 65 3.01 8.08 6.92
N PHE A 66 2.20 8.71 6.07
CA PHE A 66 2.18 8.54 4.63
C PHE A 66 2.44 9.88 3.95
N MET A 67 2.96 9.85 2.71
CA MET A 67 3.15 11.05 1.90
C MET A 67 2.88 10.73 0.44
N MET A 68 2.16 11.61 -0.25
CA MET A 68 2.04 11.53 -1.70
C MET A 68 3.26 12.18 -2.33
N LYS A 69 3.93 11.48 -3.23
CA LYS A 69 5.03 12.04 -4.04
C LYS A 69 5.15 11.30 -5.36
N ASN A 70 5.27 12.03 -6.46
CA ASN A 70 5.42 11.46 -7.81
C ASN A 70 4.29 10.49 -8.18
N ASN A 71 3.05 10.86 -7.84
CA ASN A 71 1.86 10.03 -8.09
C ASN A 71 1.89 8.66 -7.39
N ALA A 72 2.61 8.55 -6.27
CA ALA A 72 2.67 7.35 -5.43
C ALA A 72 2.51 7.71 -3.95
N ILE A 73 1.95 6.79 -3.16
CA ILE A 73 1.93 6.89 -1.70
C ILE A 73 3.19 6.23 -1.15
N TRP A 74 3.92 6.98 -0.35
CA TRP A 74 5.09 6.53 0.39
C TRP A 74 4.71 6.33 1.85
N LYS A 75 5.05 5.17 2.41
CA LYS A 75 4.94 4.90 3.84
C LYS A 75 6.28 5.20 4.50
N GLN A 76 6.25 5.98 5.58
CA GLN A 76 7.43 6.20 6.40
C GLN A 76 7.74 4.94 7.22
N LEU A 77 8.98 4.44 7.10
CA LEU A 77 9.43 3.22 7.79
C LEU A 77 10.11 3.50 9.14
N THR A 78 10.82 4.61 9.24
CA THR A 78 11.52 5.05 10.46
C THR A 78 11.41 6.57 10.63
N GLU A 79 11.40 7.05 11.87
CA GLU A 79 11.45 8.48 12.19
C GLU A 79 12.83 9.08 12.00
N LYS A 80 13.87 8.27 12.23
CA LYS A 80 15.27 8.68 12.16
C LYS A 80 16.08 7.59 11.49
N GLY A 81 16.92 7.98 10.54
CA GLY A 81 17.83 7.08 9.86
C GLY A 81 18.81 7.88 9.03
N THR A 82 20.08 7.46 9.04
CA THR A 82 21.08 7.96 8.11
C THR A 82 21.35 6.85 7.10
N LEU A 83 21.06 7.10 5.83
CA LEU A 83 21.64 6.32 4.75
C LEU A 83 23.12 6.73 4.68
N LYS A 84 23.99 5.97 5.36
CA LYS A 84 25.42 6.00 5.07
C LYS A 84 25.62 4.99 3.94
N PRO A 85 25.83 5.42 2.69
CA PRO A 85 26.09 4.51 1.59
C PRO A 85 27.37 3.71 1.82
#